data_AF-A0A197KJ26-F1
#
_entry.id   AF-A0A197KJ26-F1
#
_cell.length_a   1.000
_cell.length_b   1.000
_cell.length_c   1.000
_cell.angle_alpha   90.00
_cell.angle_beta   90.00
_cell.angle_gamma   90.00
#
_symmetry.space_group_name_H-M   'P 1'
#
loop_
_entity.id
_entity.type
_entity.pdbx_description
1 polymer ?
#
loop_
_entity_poly.entity_id
_entity_poly.type
_entity_poly.pdbx_seq_one_letter_code
_entity_poly.pdbx_strand_id
1 'polypeptide(L)'
;MKGNGLGTIQAPFATLKDTFETVPSHIGFNIEVKYPMLDEAEDANIPLYSFELNRFVDRILQEVYDHDQTHPDRNIIFSSFHPDICLLLNMKQPNYPVFFLTDGGTSVMADRRCNSIQSAVRFATSIDLLGIVTASQPIIEAPNLVKGIKETGLLVFTYGADNNDIENAKLQRRHGVDAVIVDCVLAVRKGLQQAD
;
A
#
# COMPACT_ATOMS: atom_id res chain seq x y z
N MET A 1 9.91 6.64 17.32
CA MET A 1 9.48 8.05 17.14
C MET A 1 9.68 8.39 15.67
N LYS A 2 8.61 8.52 14.89
CA LYS A 2 8.68 8.95 13.48
C LYS A 2 8.61 10.49 13.47
N GLY A 3 9.63 11.16 12.96
CA GLY A 3 9.64 12.61 12.73
C GLY A 3 10.59 13.44 13.62
N ASN A 4 10.79 14.69 13.22
CA ASN A 4 11.50 15.70 13.98
C ASN A 4 10.72 16.04 15.25
N GLY A 5 11.42 16.05 16.39
CA GLY A 5 10.85 16.40 17.69
C GLY A 5 11.85 17.17 18.55
N LEU A 6 11.40 17.63 19.72
CA LEU A 6 12.28 18.22 20.73
C LEU A 6 13.32 17.19 21.18
N GLY A 7 14.54 17.28 20.61
CA GLY A 7 15.66 16.37 20.90
C GLY A 7 16.08 15.44 19.77
N THR A 8 15.39 15.44 18.61
CA THR A 8 15.79 14.66 17.43
C THR A 8 15.90 15.58 16.21
N ILE A 9 17.14 15.84 15.75
CA ILE A 9 17.37 16.41 14.42
C ILE A 9 17.42 15.23 13.46
N GLN A 10 16.38 15.05 12.63
CA GLN A 10 16.44 14.16 11.48
C GLN A 10 16.95 14.93 10.25
N ALA A 11 17.54 14.21 9.30
CA ALA A 11 17.84 14.73 7.96
C ALA A 11 16.58 15.33 7.29
N PRO A 12 16.71 16.22 6.28
CA PRO A 12 15.56 16.69 5.52
C PRO A 12 14.74 15.53 4.97
N PHE A 13 13.42 15.74 4.83
CA PHE A 13 12.56 14.76 4.17
C PHE A 13 13.02 14.57 2.72
N ALA A 14 13.15 13.31 2.30
CA ALA A 14 13.45 12.99 0.92
C ALA A 14 12.25 13.33 0.03
N THR A 15 12.52 13.86 -1.16
CA THR A 15 11.50 13.95 -2.21
C THR A 15 11.37 12.62 -2.96
N LEU A 16 10.26 12.44 -3.67
CA LEU A 16 10.08 11.27 -4.54
C LEU A 16 11.19 11.21 -5.61
N LYS A 17 11.58 12.38 -6.16
CA LYS A 17 12.71 12.54 -7.06
C LYS A 17 14.02 12.01 -6.47
N ASP A 18 14.39 12.52 -5.28
CA ASP A 18 15.63 12.11 -4.61
C ASP A 18 15.65 10.58 -4.39
N THR A 19 14.49 10.00 -4.09
CA THR A 19 14.36 8.56 -3.86
C THR A 19 14.61 7.77 -5.15
N PHE A 20 14.08 8.23 -6.29
CA PHE A 20 14.36 7.61 -7.60
C PHE A 20 15.84 7.70 -7.99
N GLU A 21 16.49 8.84 -7.73
CA GLU A 21 17.89 9.07 -8.07
C GLU A 21 18.86 8.29 -7.16
N THR A 22 18.49 8.05 -5.90
CA THR A 22 19.39 7.43 -4.91
C THR A 22 19.22 5.93 -4.76
N VAL A 23 18.01 5.38 -4.96
CA VAL A 23 17.77 3.94 -4.84
C VAL A 23 18.16 3.23 -6.14
N PRO A 24 18.93 2.12 -6.09
CA PRO A 24 19.36 1.39 -7.30
C PRO A 24 18.20 1.00 -8.22
N SER A 25 18.39 1.14 -9.54
CA SER A 25 17.35 0.95 -10.57
C SER A 25 16.70 -0.43 -10.62
N HIS A 26 17.39 -1.47 -10.17
CA HIS A 26 16.85 -2.83 -10.11
C HIS A 26 15.89 -3.05 -8.92
N ILE A 27 15.79 -2.10 -7.99
CA ILE A 27 14.87 -2.18 -6.85
C ILE A 27 13.54 -1.52 -7.23
N GLY A 28 12.47 -2.32 -7.23
CA GLY A 28 11.12 -1.83 -7.50
C GLY A 28 10.54 -1.03 -6.33
N PHE A 29 9.56 -0.17 -6.64
CA PHE A 29 8.92 0.73 -5.68
C PHE A 29 7.46 0.33 -5.44
N ASN A 30 7.07 0.27 -4.16
CA ASN A 30 5.67 0.35 -3.76
C ASN A 30 5.42 1.76 -3.22
N ILE A 31 4.77 2.60 -4.03
CA ILE A 31 4.49 4.00 -3.69
C ILE A 31 3.12 4.07 -3.03
N GLU A 32 3.11 4.18 -1.70
CA GLU A 32 1.89 4.49 -0.95
C GLU A 32 1.56 5.99 -1.06
N VAL A 33 0.45 6.32 -1.74
CA VAL A 33 -0.05 7.69 -1.86
C VAL A 33 -0.96 8.00 -0.68
N LYS A 34 -0.48 8.84 0.24
CA LYS A 34 -1.24 9.28 1.41
C LYS A 34 -1.92 10.62 1.17
N TYR A 35 -3.24 10.64 1.31
CA TYR A 35 -4.07 11.84 1.34
C TYR A 35 -5.06 11.68 2.50
N PRO A 36 -5.27 12.71 3.33
CA PRO A 36 -6.10 12.58 4.52
C PRO A 36 -7.56 12.26 4.15
N MET A 37 -8.12 11.24 4.81
CA MET A 37 -9.56 11.00 4.84
C MET A 37 -10.27 12.07 5.68
N LEU A 38 -11.60 12.15 5.60
CA LEU A 38 -12.39 13.16 6.32
C LEU A 38 -12.20 13.07 7.84
N ASP A 39 -12.33 11.88 8.39
CA ASP A 39 -12.11 11.56 9.80
C ASP A 39 -10.68 11.88 10.25
N GLU A 40 -9.68 11.48 9.46
CA GLU A 40 -8.28 11.80 9.75
C GLU A 40 -8.01 13.32 9.74
N ALA A 41 -8.62 14.06 8.83
CA ALA A 41 -8.49 15.51 8.75
C ALA A 41 -9.16 16.21 9.94
N GLU A 42 -10.35 15.74 10.34
CA GLU A 42 -11.05 16.23 11.53
C GLU A 42 -10.24 15.99 12.80
N ASP A 43 -9.76 14.76 13.02
CA ASP A 43 -8.95 14.39 14.18
C ASP A 43 -7.63 15.19 14.26
N ALA A 44 -7.01 15.44 13.10
CA ALA A 44 -5.76 16.20 13.01
C ALA A 44 -5.95 17.72 12.96
N ASN A 45 -7.18 18.24 13.04
CA ASN A 45 -7.52 19.66 12.84
C ASN A 45 -6.94 20.25 11.54
N ILE A 46 -6.89 19.44 10.48
CA ILE A 46 -6.44 19.86 9.16
C ILE A 46 -7.63 20.53 8.46
N PRO A 47 -7.52 21.81 8.05
CA PRO A 47 -8.59 22.45 7.31
C PRO A 47 -8.89 21.68 6.03
N LEU A 48 -10.17 21.32 5.82
CA LEU A 48 -10.68 20.71 4.59
C LEU A 48 -10.70 21.68 3.39
N TYR A 49 -9.80 22.67 3.36
CA TYR A 49 -9.40 23.35 2.12
C TYR A 49 -8.52 22.37 1.32
N SER A 50 -9.14 21.24 0.97
CA SER A 50 -8.53 20.10 0.32
C SER A 50 -7.81 20.59 -0.93
N PHE A 51 -6.50 20.36 -1.01
CA PHE A 51 -5.80 20.45 -2.29
C PHE A 51 -6.56 19.58 -3.27
N GLU A 52 -6.93 20.16 -4.41
CA GLU A 52 -7.68 19.48 -5.44
C GLU A 52 -7.01 18.11 -5.76
N LEU A 53 -7.73 17.02 -5.48
CA LEU A 53 -7.21 15.64 -5.48
C LEU A 53 -6.57 15.30 -6.84
N ASN A 54 -7.15 15.80 -7.93
CA ASN A 54 -6.65 15.59 -9.27
C ASN A 54 -5.24 16.17 -9.43
N ARG A 55 -5.02 17.43 -9.03
CA ARG A 55 -3.71 18.10 -9.04
C ARG A 55 -2.69 17.41 -8.14
N PHE A 56 -3.12 16.90 -6.98
CA PHE A 56 -2.25 16.15 -6.08
C PHE A 56 -1.72 14.88 -6.75
N VAL A 57 -2.62 14.09 -7.34
CA VAL A 57 -2.26 12.87 -8.09
C VAL A 57 -1.42 13.21 -9.33
N ASP A 58 -1.77 14.27 -10.07
CA ASP A 58 -1.03 14.69 -11.27
C ASP A 58 0.42 15.01 -10.97
N ARG A 59 0.71 15.68 -9.84
CA ARG A 59 2.09 16.00 -9.47
C ARG A 59 2.91 14.74 -9.16
N ILE A 60 2.30 13.74 -8.53
CA ILE A 60 2.96 12.46 -8.24
C ILE A 60 3.23 11.70 -9.55
N LEU A 61 2.22 11.58 -10.40
CA LEU A 61 2.35 10.90 -11.70
C LEU A 61 3.37 11.57 -12.61
N GLN A 62 3.43 12.91 -12.60
CA GLN A 62 4.45 13.65 -13.33
C GLN A 62 5.86 13.24 -12.90
N GLU A 63 6.11 13.16 -11.59
CA GLU A 63 7.44 12.75 -11.08
C GLU A 63 7.80 11.32 -11.49
N VAL A 64 6.83 10.40 -11.45
CA VAL A 64 7.03 9.01 -11.88
C VAL A 64 7.34 8.94 -13.38
N TYR A 65 6.58 9.64 -14.23
CA TYR A 65 6.82 9.65 -15.66
C TYR A 65 8.10 10.38 -16.07
N ASP A 66 8.50 11.41 -15.34
CA ASP A 66 9.80 12.07 -15.53
C ASP A 66 10.94 11.10 -15.21
N HIS A 67 10.80 10.27 -14.17
CA HIS A 67 11.73 9.17 -13.90
C HIS A 67 11.75 8.14 -15.03
N ASP A 68 10.60 7.71 -15.53
CA ASP A 68 10.50 6.63 -16.54
C ASP A 68 11.14 6.98 -17.87
N GLN A 69 11.20 8.28 -18.23
CA GLN A 69 11.94 8.74 -19.40
C GLN A 69 13.43 8.38 -19.33
N THR A 70 13.98 8.22 -18.13
CA THR A 70 15.39 7.90 -17.89
C THR A 70 15.62 6.45 -17.46
N HIS A 71 14.64 5.83 -16.80
CA HIS A 71 14.74 4.49 -16.23
C HIS A 71 13.44 3.69 -16.42
N PRO A 72 13.07 3.32 -17.66
CA PRO A 72 11.75 2.76 -17.99
C PRO A 72 11.51 1.35 -17.41
N ASP A 73 12.56 0.66 -16.98
CA ASP A 73 12.48 -0.74 -16.55
C ASP A 73 12.24 -0.93 -15.04
N ARG A 74 12.10 0.16 -14.26
CA ARG A 74 11.86 0.02 -12.82
C ARG A 74 10.43 -0.43 -12.57
N ASN A 75 10.27 -1.54 -11.84
CA ASN A 75 8.95 -2.00 -11.40
C ASN A 75 8.37 -1.03 -10.37
N ILE A 76 7.19 -0.48 -10.66
CA ILE A 76 6.48 0.43 -9.76
C ILE A 76 5.05 -0.08 -9.57
N ILE A 77 4.58 -0.07 -8.33
CA ILE A 77 3.17 -0.23 -7.99
C ILE A 77 2.72 0.94 -7.13
N PHE A 78 1.46 1.32 -7.24
CA PHE A 78 0.83 2.29 -6.36
C PHE A 78 -0.08 1.60 -5.36
N SER A 79 -0.19 2.21 -4.18
CA SER A 79 -1.20 1.83 -3.19
C SER A 79 -1.75 3.05 -2.45
N SER A 80 -2.99 2.97 -1.95
CA SER A 80 -3.54 3.99 -1.05
C SER A 80 -4.66 3.44 -0.17
N PHE A 81 -4.78 3.97 1.05
CA PHE A 81 -5.96 3.76 1.93
C PHE A 81 -7.15 4.60 1.49
N HIS A 82 -6.94 5.64 0.68
CA HIS A 82 -7.98 6.53 0.22
C HIS A 82 -8.58 5.98 -1.08
N PRO A 83 -9.87 5.59 -1.10
CA PRO A 83 -10.47 4.97 -2.30
C PRO A 83 -10.43 5.91 -3.52
N ASP A 84 -10.69 7.20 -3.34
CA ASP A 84 -10.69 8.15 -4.48
C ASP A 84 -9.29 8.41 -5.05
N ILE A 85 -8.23 8.27 -4.24
CA ILE A 85 -6.85 8.28 -4.76
C ILE A 85 -6.61 7.03 -5.62
N CYS A 86 -7.05 5.85 -5.18
CA CYS A 86 -6.94 4.63 -5.98
C CYS A 86 -7.68 4.77 -7.32
N LEU A 87 -8.89 5.33 -7.30
CA LEU A 87 -9.68 5.61 -8.50
C LEU A 87 -8.94 6.57 -9.44
N LEU A 88 -8.46 7.70 -8.93
CA LEU A 88 -7.75 8.70 -9.74
C LEU A 88 -6.45 8.14 -10.33
N LEU A 89 -5.68 7.39 -9.56
CA LEU A 89 -4.49 6.70 -10.06
C LEU A 89 -4.86 5.73 -11.18
N ASN A 90 -5.88 4.89 -11.00
CA ASN A 90 -6.26 3.90 -12.02
C ASN A 90 -6.82 4.55 -13.30
N MET A 91 -7.51 5.69 -13.17
CA MET A 91 -8.04 6.42 -14.32
C MET A 91 -6.99 7.23 -15.08
N LYS A 92 -5.97 7.74 -14.40
CA LYS A 92 -4.98 8.67 -14.99
C LYS A 92 -3.76 7.96 -15.57
N GLN A 93 -3.47 6.74 -15.15
CA GLN A 93 -2.34 5.99 -15.65
C GLN A 93 -2.72 4.51 -15.87
N PRO A 94 -2.39 3.91 -17.03
CA PRO A 94 -2.64 2.49 -17.29
C PRO A 94 -1.38 1.60 -17.13
N ASN A 95 -0.21 2.20 -16.85
CA ASN A 95 1.08 1.52 -16.93
C ASN A 95 1.45 0.78 -15.64
N TYR A 96 0.98 1.27 -14.49
CA TYR A 96 1.35 0.81 -13.16
C TYR A 96 0.15 0.23 -12.42
N PRO A 97 0.30 -0.98 -11.86
CA PRO A 97 -0.73 -1.54 -11.01
C PRO A 97 -1.06 -0.67 -9.81
N VAL A 98 -2.36 -0.60 -9.49
CA VAL A 98 -2.87 0.09 -8.30
C VAL A 98 -3.48 -0.93 -7.36
N PHE A 99 -3.16 -0.81 -6.08
CA PHE A 99 -3.70 -1.64 -5.00
C PHE A 99 -4.45 -0.80 -3.97
N PHE A 100 -5.56 -1.32 -3.46
CA PHE A 100 -6.29 -0.67 -2.37
C PHE A 100 -5.83 -1.18 -0.99
N LEU A 101 -5.40 -0.28 -0.12
CA LEU A 101 -5.03 -0.59 1.26
C LEU A 101 -6.27 -0.61 2.17
N THR A 102 -6.35 -1.59 3.07
CA THR A 102 -7.45 -1.69 4.03
C THR A 102 -7.01 -2.32 5.35
N ASP A 103 -7.48 -1.77 6.47
CA ASP A 103 -7.37 -2.39 7.79
C ASP A 103 -8.24 -3.67 7.91
N GLY A 104 -9.02 -4.02 6.88
CA GLY A 104 -9.76 -5.28 6.84
C GLY A 104 -10.90 -5.37 7.86
N GLY A 105 -11.25 -4.27 8.52
CA GLY A 105 -12.25 -4.19 9.58
C GLY A 105 -11.67 -4.17 11.00
N THR A 106 -10.35 -4.10 11.18
CA THR A 106 -9.73 -3.91 12.51
C THR A 106 -9.88 -2.49 13.06
N SER A 107 -10.06 -1.51 12.16
CA SER A 107 -10.33 -0.11 12.47
C SER A 107 -11.63 0.33 11.80
N VAL A 108 -12.35 1.25 12.45
CA VAL A 108 -13.54 1.89 11.87
C VAL A 108 -13.11 3.16 11.16
N MET A 109 -13.38 3.24 9.87
CA MET A 109 -13.18 4.40 9.01
C MET A 109 -14.53 5.06 8.66
N ALA A 110 -14.52 6.36 8.42
CA ALA A 110 -15.69 7.09 7.96
C ALA A 110 -16.22 6.57 6.61
N ASP A 111 -15.32 6.19 5.70
CA ASP A 111 -15.69 5.60 4.41
C ASP A 111 -15.97 4.10 4.53
N ARG A 112 -17.20 3.70 4.24
CA ARG A 112 -17.69 2.32 4.33
C ARG A 112 -16.96 1.35 3.40
N ARG A 113 -16.33 1.84 2.32
CA ARG A 113 -15.51 1.02 1.42
C ARG A 113 -14.29 0.43 2.15
N CYS A 114 -13.81 1.09 3.20
CA CYS A 114 -12.61 0.72 3.93
C CYS A 114 -12.85 -0.27 5.09
N ASN A 115 -14.11 -0.45 5.53
CA ASN A 115 -14.46 -1.07 6.82
C ASN A 115 -14.49 -2.61 6.84
N SER A 116 -14.12 -3.29 5.76
CA SER A 116 -13.95 -4.76 5.77
C SER A 116 -13.17 -5.24 4.55
N ILE A 117 -12.57 -6.43 4.63
CA ILE A 117 -11.98 -7.12 3.47
C ILE A 117 -13.02 -7.27 2.35
N GLN A 118 -14.27 -7.61 2.69
CA GLN A 118 -15.32 -7.80 1.69
C GLN A 118 -15.66 -6.48 0.95
N SER A 119 -15.75 -5.36 1.68
CA SER A 119 -15.93 -4.04 1.07
C SER A 119 -14.75 -3.64 0.19
N ALA A 120 -13.53 -3.91 0.65
CA ALA A 120 -12.31 -3.63 -0.10
C ALA A 120 -12.22 -4.42 -1.40
N VAL A 121 -12.53 -5.72 -1.37
CA VAL A 121 -12.61 -6.58 -2.56
C VAL A 121 -13.66 -6.06 -3.54
N ARG A 122 -14.88 -5.76 -3.06
CA ARG A 122 -15.93 -5.21 -3.93
C ARG A 122 -15.49 -3.90 -4.60
N PHE A 123 -14.88 -3.00 -3.83
CA PHE A 123 -14.38 -1.73 -4.37
C PHE A 123 -13.28 -1.96 -5.41
N ALA A 124 -12.24 -2.72 -5.06
CA ALA A 124 -11.11 -3.00 -5.94
C ALA A 124 -11.55 -3.65 -7.26
N THR A 125 -12.46 -4.63 -7.22
CA THR A 125 -13.03 -5.24 -8.43
C THR A 125 -13.90 -4.26 -9.21
N SER A 126 -14.66 -3.37 -8.57
CA SER A 126 -15.56 -2.45 -9.27
C SER A 126 -14.87 -1.36 -10.10
N ILE A 127 -13.59 -1.11 -9.84
CA ILE A 127 -12.80 -0.10 -10.56
C ILE A 127 -11.54 -0.71 -11.21
N ASP A 128 -11.50 -2.03 -11.38
CA ASP A 128 -10.43 -2.78 -12.04
C ASP A 128 -9.02 -2.53 -11.44
N LEU A 129 -8.91 -2.56 -10.11
CA LEU A 129 -7.59 -2.59 -9.44
C LEU A 129 -6.95 -3.97 -9.57
N LEU A 130 -5.61 -4.04 -9.50
CA LEU A 130 -4.91 -5.33 -9.56
C LEU A 130 -5.10 -6.15 -8.26
N GLY A 131 -5.27 -5.49 -7.12
CA GLY A 131 -5.39 -6.19 -5.86
C GLY A 131 -5.67 -5.31 -4.64
N ILE A 132 -5.64 -5.95 -3.47
CA ILE A 132 -5.73 -5.29 -2.18
C ILE A 132 -4.48 -5.55 -1.34
N VAL A 133 -4.19 -4.64 -0.41
CA VAL A 133 -3.20 -4.83 0.64
C VAL A 133 -3.94 -4.70 1.98
N THR A 134 -4.04 -5.78 2.75
CA THR A 134 -4.83 -5.79 3.99
C THR A 134 -3.98 -5.96 5.24
N ALA A 135 -4.47 -5.52 6.40
CA ALA A 135 -3.86 -5.88 7.68
C ALA A 135 -3.70 -7.41 7.77
N SER A 136 -2.57 -7.86 8.29
CA SER A 136 -2.21 -9.28 8.39
C SER A 136 -3.06 -10.04 9.41
N GLN A 137 -3.47 -9.39 10.49
CA GLN A 137 -4.23 -10.02 11.58
C GLN A 137 -5.49 -10.77 11.08
N PRO A 138 -6.45 -10.16 10.34
CA PRO A 138 -7.61 -10.91 9.83
C PRO A 138 -7.26 -12.11 8.95
N ILE A 139 -6.17 -12.03 8.18
CA ILE A 139 -5.72 -13.12 7.32
C ILE A 139 -5.08 -14.25 8.14
N ILE A 140 -4.38 -13.94 9.22
CA ILE A 140 -3.78 -14.94 10.11
C ILE A 140 -4.88 -15.63 10.93
N GLU A 141 -5.86 -14.88 11.42
CA GLU A 141 -7.00 -15.41 12.20
C GLU A 141 -7.93 -16.27 11.33
N ALA A 142 -8.13 -15.89 10.06
CA ALA A 142 -8.97 -16.64 9.12
C ALA A 142 -8.30 -16.82 7.74
N PRO A 143 -7.28 -17.70 7.61
CA PRO A 143 -6.51 -17.85 6.37
C PRO A 143 -7.32 -18.29 5.14
N ASN A 144 -8.47 -18.94 5.37
CA ASN A 144 -9.39 -19.33 4.30
C ASN A 144 -10.02 -18.13 3.55
N LEU A 145 -9.99 -16.92 4.14
CA LEU A 145 -10.42 -15.69 3.45
C LEU A 145 -9.62 -15.44 2.17
N VAL A 146 -8.34 -15.83 2.15
CA VAL A 146 -7.46 -15.67 0.98
C VAL A 146 -8.07 -16.32 -0.25
N LYS A 147 -8.62 -17.54 -0.11
CA LYS A 147 -9.26 -18.25 -1.22
C LYS A 147 -10.41 -17.44 -1.83
N GLY A 148 -11.27 -16.87 -0.99
CA GLY A 148 -12.40 -16.05 -1.45
C GLY A 148 -11.96 -14.77 -2.16
N ILE A 149 -10.84 -14.17 -1.75
CA ILE A 149 -10.25 -13.02 -2.44
C ILE A 149 -9.68 -13.47 -3.80
N LYS A 150 -8.93 -14.57 -3.84
CA LYS A 150 -8.31 -15.08 -5.08
C LYS A 150 -9.35 -15.49 -6.12
N GLU A 151 -10.53 -15.97 -5.70
CA GLU A 151 -11.65 -16.29 -6.59
C GLU A 151 -12.19 -15.07 -7.36
N THR A 152 -11.93 -13.83 -6.91
CA THR A 152 -12.28 -12.61 -7.66
C THR A 152 -11.23 -12.20 -8.68
N GLY A 153 -10.10 -12.91 -8.75
CA GLY A 153 -8.97 -12.58 -9.62
C GLY A 153 -8.00 -11.53 -9.05
N LEU A 154 -8.29 -10.98 -7.88
CA LEU A 154 -7.42 -9.99 -7.23
C LEU A 154 -6.16 -10.64 -6.65
N LEU A 155 -5.06 -9.89 -6.68
CA LEU A 155 -3.90 -10.16 -5.84
C LEU A 155 -4.17 -9.71 -4.40
N VAL A 156 -3.61 -10.41 -3.44
CA VAL A 156 -3.72 -10.10 -2.02
C VAL A 156 -2.34 -10.00 -1.38
N PHE A 157 -2.03 -8.81 -0.91
CA PHE A 157 -0.86 -8.54 -0.09
C PHE A 157 -1.28 -8.29 1.35
N THR A 158 -0.35 -8.41 2.30
CA THR A 158 -0.60 -8.03 3.69
C THR A 158 0.45 -7.09 4.25
N TYR A 159 0.08 -6.32 5.28
CA TYR A 159 1.01 -5.52 6.10
C TYR A 159 0.71 -5.70 7.59
N GLY A 160 1.59 -5.17 8.44
CA GLY A 160 1.39 -5.14 9.88
C GLY A 160 2.46 -5.92 10.63
N ALA A 161 2.51 -5.73 11.95
CA ALA A 161 3.58 -6.25 12.79
C ALA A 161 3.69 -7.78 12.72
N ASP A 162 2.56 -8.48 12.56
CA ASP A 162 2.51 -9.94 12.51
C ASP A 162 3.27 -10.54 11.32
N ASN A 163 3.49 -9.77 10.25
CA ASN A 163 4.29 -10.21 9.10
C ASN A 163 5.79 -10.37 9.43
N ASN A 164 6.26 -9.79 10.54
CA ASN A 164 7.64 -9.96 10.97
C ASN A 164 7.88 -11.33 11.64
N ASP A 165 6.82 -12.06 11.99
CA ASP A 165 6.92 -13.45 12.44
C ASP A 165 7.02 -14.39 11.23
N ILE A 166 8.06 -15.24 11.23
CA ILE A 166 8.37 -16.14 10.12
C ILE A 166 7.26 -17.19 9.92
N GLU A 167 6.67 -17.70 10.99
CA GLU A 167 5.61 -18.70 10.91
C GLU A 167 4.32 -18.08 10.38
N ASN A 168 4.01 -16.84 10.76
CA ASN A 168 2.90 -16.09 10.19
C ASN A 168 3.12 -15.79 8.69
N ALA A 169 4.33 -15.41 8.30
CA ALA A 169 4.67 -15.19 6.88
C ALA A 169 4.56 -16.50 6.08
N LYS A 170 5.03 -17.63 6.64
CA LYS A 170 4.88 -18.96 6.03
C LYS A 170 3.41 -19.40 5.93
N LEU A 171 2.61 -19.16 6.97
CA LEU A 171 1.17 -19.45 6.96
C LEU A 171 0.48 -18.71 5.81
N GLN A 172 0.70 -17.40 5.71
CA GLN A 172 0.14 -16.56 4.65
C GLN A 172 0.55 -17.06 3.26
N ARG A 173 1.83 -17.39 3.07
CA ARG A 173 2.34 -17.98 1.82
C ARG A 173 1.62 -19.29 1.47
N ARG A 174 1.45 -20.21 2.43
CA ARG A 174 0.76 -21.50 2.21
C ARG A 174 -0.71 -21.32 1.79
N HIS A 175 -1.36 -20.25 2.25
CA HIS A 175 -2.75 -19.95 1.90
C HIS A 175 -2.90 -19.13 0.62
N GLY A 176 -1.81 -18.74 -0.05
CA GLY A 176 -1.84 -18.07 -1.35
C GLY A 176 -1.82 -16.55 -1.28
N VAL A 177 -1.33 -15.97 -0.17
CA VAL A 177 -0.99 -14.54 -0.12
C VAL A 177 0.17 -14.27 -1.08
N ASP A 178 0.01 -13.27 -1.96
CA ASP A 178 0.93 -12.99 -3.06
C ASP A 178 2.17 -12.21 -2.61
N ALA A 179 2.05 -11.37 -1.56
CA ALA A 179 3.19 -10.67 -0.95
C ALA A 179 2.93 -10.28 0.51
N VAL A 180 4.01 -10.16 1.30
CA VAL A 180 3.98 -9.67 2.68
C VAL A 180 4.88 -8.44 2.82
N ILE A 181 4.35 -7.36 3.39
CA ILE A 181 5.11 -6.15 3.73
C ILE A 181 5.63 -6.31 5.16
N VAL A 182 6.94 -6.13 5.34
CA VAL A 182 7.67 -6.42 6.59
C VAL A 182 8.62 -5.27 6.94
N ASP A 183 8.90 -5.10 8.23
CA ASP A 183 9.92 -4.17 8.71
C ASP A 183 11.32 -4.82 8.65
N CYS A 184 11.41 -6.13 8.90
CA CYS A 184 12.67 -6.88 8.98
C CYS A 184 12.94 -7.75 7.74
N VAL A 185 13.16 -7.11 6.58
CA VAL A 185 13.30 -7.79 5.27
C VAL A 185 14.31 -8.96 5.28
N LEU A 186 15.50 -8.77 5.86
CA LEU A 186 16.54 -9.80 5.84
C LEU A 186 16.15 -11.06 6.63
N ALA A 187 15.51 -10.87 7.79
CA ALA A 187 15.11 -11.96 8.67
C ALA A 187 14.00 -12.79 8.02
N VAL A 188 12.94 -12.12 7.55
CA VAL A 188 11.80 -12.80 6.91
C VAL A 188 12.22 -13.47 5.60
N ARG A 189 13.03 -12.80 4.76
CA ARG A 189 13.55 -13.41 3.53
C ARG A 189 14.32 -14.71 3.79
N LYS A 190 15.20 -14.72 4.79
CA LYS A 190 15.95 -15.93 5.17
C LYS A 190 15.02 -17.02 5.68
N GLY A 191 14.06 -16.68 6.54
CA GLY A 191 13.08 -17.63 7.07
C GLY A 191 12.20 -18.27 6.00
N LEU A 192 11.77 -17.49 4.99
CA LEU A 192 10.97 -18.00 3.87
C LEU A 192 11.77 -18.88 2.90
N GLN A 193 13.10 -18.72 2.82
CA GLN A 193 13.97 -19.54 1.98
C GLN A 193 14.35 -20.88 2.61
N GLN A 194 14.19 -21.03 3.93
CA GLN A 194 14.36 -22.31 4.60
C GLN A 194 13.16 -23.18 4.26
N ALA A 195 13.42 -24.37 3.69
CA ALA A 195 12.38 -25.37 3.45
C ALA A 195 11.69 -25.73 4.78
N ASP A 196 10.38 -25.99 4.72
CA ASP A 196 9.64 -26.54 5.85
C ASP A 196 10.15 -27.95 6.19
#